data_AF-A0A842U6V5-F1
#
_entry.id   AF-A0A842U6V5-F1
#
_cell.length_a   1.000
_cell.length_b   1.000
_cell.length_c   1.000
_cell.angle_alpha   90.00
_cell.angle_beta   90.00
_cell.angle_gamma   90.00
#
_symmetry.space_group_name_H-M   'P 1'
#
loop_
_entity.id
_entity.type
_entity.pdbx_description
1 polymer ?
#
loop_
_entity_poly.entity_id
_entity_poly.type
_entity_poly.pdbx_seq_one_letter_code
_entity_poly.pdbx_strand_id
1 'polypeptide(L)'
;MNKYTVLSILLTFFLIFSTYLPLGIHYTEDTNNPLMIDSYVKVFMYLVNYKGSEVYIWGMIPREYGWFYFWVEFHLLTFIFLGVLTTVAGVLTVVGLVLETEIGKKLMGYAVVAKIFVIAYIIFGLTIYSKELFGRQFYFDIFLYLGFGSYILIVDVIIAGFGYYKHSVF
;
A
#
# COMPACT_ATOMS: atom_id res chain seq x y z
N MET A 1 -16.55 8.13 -17.41
CA MET A 1 -15.65 7.26 -16.62
C MET A 1 -14.18 7.66 -16.75
N ASN A 2 -13.56 8.08 -15.64
CA ASN A 2 -12.20 8.61 -15.60
C ASN A 2 -11.14 7.49 -15.45
N LYS A 3 -10.29 7.31 -16.47
CA LYS A 3 -9.23 6.29 -16.50
C LYS A 3 -8.23 6.39 -15.36
N TYR A 4 -7.94 7.60 -14.87
CA TYR A 4 -7.01 7.81 -13.76
C TYR A 4 -7.62 7.28 -12.46
N THR A 5 -8.91 7.52 -12.24
CA THR A 5 -9.63 7.00 -11.08
C THR A 5 -9.67 5.47 -11.09
N VAL A 6 -9.92 4.86 -12.25
CA VAL A 6 -9.89 3.39 -12.39
C VAL A 6 -8.50 2.84 -12.05
N LEU A 7 -7.44 3.43 -12.60
CA LEU A 7 -6.07 3.02 -12.30
C LEU A 7 -5.74 3.18 -10.81
N SER A 8 -6.19 4.27 -10.19
CA SER A 8 -6.00 4.50 -8.76
C SER A 8 -6.72 3.44 -7.91
N ILE A 9 -7.95 3.06 -8.28
CA ILE A 9 -8.69 1.99 -7.63
C ILE A 9 -7.91 0.68 -7.68
N LEU A 10 -7.40 0.31 -8.88
CA LEU A 10 -6.60 -0.91 -9.06
C LEU A 10 -5.33 -0.88 -8.21
N LEU A 11 -4.62 0.23 -8.17
CA LEU A 11 -3.40 0.37 -7.36
C LEU A 11 -3.69 0.31 -5.85
N THR A 12 -4.77 0.96 -5.39
CA THR A 12 -5.16 0.89 -3.98
C THR A 12 -5.51 -0.54 -3.58
N PHE A 13 -6.31 -1.25 -4.38
CA PHE A 13 -6.64 -2.65 -4.10
C PHE A 13 -5.42 -3.58 -4.18
N PHE A 14 -4.50 -3.31 -5.12
CA PHE A 14 -3.26 -4.07 -5.22
C PHE A 14 -2.37 -3.86 -4.00
N LEU A 15 -2.17 -2.61 -3.56
CA LEU A 15 -1.45 -2.30 -2.31
C LEU A 15 -2.10 -2.95 -1.09
N ILE A 16 -3.41 -3.09 -1.14
CA ILE A 16 -4.17 -3.72 -0.08
C ILE A 16 -3.94 -5.24 -0.09
N PHE A 17 -4.23 -5.95 -1.17
CA PHE A 17 -4.30 -7.40 -1.12
C PHE A 17 -2.98 -8.11 -1.46
N SER A 18 -2.02 -7.43 -2.06
CA SER A 18 -0.80 -8.07 -2.57
C SER A 18 0.40 -7.86 -1.66
N THR A 19 1.06 -8.96 -1.28
CA THR A 19 2.36 -8.92 -0.58
C THR A 19 3.54 -8.82 -1.55
N TYR A 20 3.36 -9.20 -2.82
CA TYR A 20 4.38 -9.06 -3.86
C TYR A 20 3.77 -8.84 -5.25
N LEU A 21 4.56 -8.26 -6.15
CA LEU A 21 4.30 -8.20 -7.58
C LEU A 21 5.11 -9.30 -8.28
N PRO A 22 4.47 -10.28 -8.94
CA PRO A 22 5.18 -11.23 -9.79
C PRO A 22 5.65 -10.51 -11.07
N LEU A 23 6.96 -10.49 -11.30
CA LEU A 23 7.57 -9.90 -12.50
C LEU A 23 7.84 -10.94 -13.59
N GLY A 24 8.01 -12.20 -13.21
CA GLY A 24 8.36 -13.26 -14.14
C GLY A 24 8.43 -14.63 -13.50
N ILE A 25 8.64 -15.62 -14.35
CA ILE A 25 8.73 -17.03 -13.99
C ILE A 25 10.17 -17.47 -14.24
N HIS A 26 10.81 -18.02 -13.23
CA HIS A 26 12.09 -18.70 -13.36
C HIS A 26 11.82 -20.17 -13.70
N TYR A 27 12.26 -20.59 -14.87
CA TYR A 27 12.11 -21.97 -15.32
C TYR A 27 13.34 -22.79 -14.93
N THR A 28 13.12 -24.00 -14.42
CA THR A 28 14.19 -24.98 -14.19
C THR A 28 14.31 -25.94 -15.35
N GLU A 29 15.52 -26.46 -15.57
CA GLU A 29 15.78 -27.54 -16.53
C GLU A 29 15.38 -28.93 -15.99
N ASP A 30 14.82 -29.00 -14.78
CA ASP A 30 14.39 -30.26 -14.17
C ASP A 30 13.18 -30.87 -14.89
N THR A 31 13.47 -31.87 -15.72
CA THR A 31 12.49 -32.65 -16.51
C THR A 31 11.43 -33.39 -15.67
N ASN A 32 11.60 -33.50 -14.35
CA ASN A 32 10.61 -34.11 -13.45
C ASN A 32 9.55 -33.12 -12.95
N ASN A 33 9.72 -31.82 -13.18
CA ASN A 33 8.69 -30.82 -12.88
C ASN A 33 7.81 -30.61 -14.12
N PRO A 34 6.55 -31.05 -14.15
CA PRO A 34 5.69 -31.00 -15.34
C PRO A 34 5.37 -29.57 -15.80
N LEU A 35 5.59 -28.57 -14.95
CA LEU A 35 5.42 -27.16 -15.28
C LEU A 35 6.76 -26.47 -15.59
N MET A 36 7.88 -27.10 -15.26
CA MET A 36 9.24 -26.53 -15.32
C MET A 36 9.38 -25.19 -14.58
N ILE A 37 8.45 -24.83 -13.67
CA ILE A 37 8.49 -23.59 -12.89
C ILE A 37 9.17 -23.86 -11.55
N ASP A 38 10.25 -23.14 -11.28
CA ASP A 38 11.03 -23.26 -10.05
C ASP A 38 10.68 -22.18 -9.03
N SER A 39 10.67 -20.92 -9.49
CA SER A 39 10.32 -19.79 -8.63
C SER A 39 9.76 -18.63 -9.44
N TYR A 40 9.11 -17.69 -8.76
CA TYR A 40 8.70 -16.42 -9.37
C TYR A 40 9.75 -15.36 -9.05
N VAL A 41 10.16 -14.61 -10.08
CA VAL A 41 10.84 -13.32 -9.87
C VAL A 41 9.79 -12.39 -9.29
N LYS A 42 9.97 -11.99 -8.03
CA LYS A 42 8.98 -11.23 -7.26
C LYS A 42 9.61 -9.97 -6.68
N VAL A 43 8.82 -8.89 -6.67
CA VAL A 43 9.15 -7.67 -5.93
C VAL A 43 8.19 -7.56 -4.76
N PHE A 44 8.73 -7.56 -3.54
CA PHE A 44 7.91 -7.45 -2.34
C PHE A 44 7.35 -6.04 -2.19
N MET A 45 6.09 -5.99 -1.77
CA MET A 45 5.28 -4.78 -1.69
C MET A 45 5.30 -4.14 -0.29
N TYR A 46 6.32 -4.45 0.52
CA TYR A 46 6.45 -3.83 1.83
C TYR A 46 6.58 -2.31 1.69
N LEU A 47 5.95 -1.59 2.61
CA LEU A 47 6.06 -0.15 2.79
C LEU A 47 7.42 0.20 3.39
N VAL A 48 7.86 -0.57 4.39
CA VAL A 48 9.14 -0.40 5.09
C VAL A 48 9.76 -1.78 5.33
N ASN A 49 11.07 -1.90 5.14
CA ASN A 49 11.84 -3.07 5.58
C ASN A 49 13.01 -2.64 6.45
N TYR A 50 13.05 -3.15 7.68
CA TYR A 50 14.19 -2.96 8.57
C TYR A 50 14.70 -4.29 9.09
N LYS A 51 15.97 -4.61 8.79
CA LYS A 51 16.65 -5.84 9.24
C LYS A 51 15.86 -7.12 8.96
N GLY A 52 15.03 -7.16 7.92
CA GLY A 52 14.20 -8.31 7.58
C GLY A 52 12.80 -8.32 8.21
N SER A 53 12.43 -7.30 8.98
CA SER A 53 11.03 -7.06 9.37
C SER A 53 10.34 -6.24 8.29
N GLU A 54 9.29 -6.80 7.70
CA GLU A 54 8.56 -6.23 6.58
C GLU A 54 7.22 -5.65 7.04
N VAL A 55 6.93 -4.41 6.67
CA VAL A 55 5.69 -3.70 7.03
C VAL A 55 4.83 -3.55 5.79
N TYR A 56 3.57 -3.98 5.86
CA TYR A 56 2.57 -3.90 4.80
C TYR A 56 1.39 -3.02 5.26
N ILE A 57 0.45 -2.72 4.36
CA ILE A 57 -0.76 -1.94 4.71
C ILE A 57 -1.58 -2.62 5.82
N TRP A 58 -1.62 -3.96 5.85
CA TRP A 58 -2.51 -4.73 6.73
C TRP A 58 -1.82 -5.33 7.95
N GLY A 59 -0.51 -5.37 7.96
CA GLY A 59 0.23 -6.03 9.01
C GLY A 59 1.73 -6.00 8.79
N MET A 60 2.44 -6.82 9.55
CA MET A 60 3.89 -6.96 9.44
C MET A 60 4.30 -8.42 9.48
N ILE A 61 5.46 -8.70 8.89
CA ILE A 61 6.17 -9.97 9.02
C ILE A 61 7.46 -9.65 9.80
N PRO A 62 7.50 -9.86 11.12
CA PRO A 62 8.71 -9.64 11.90
C PRO A 62 9.72 -10.76 11.63
N ARG A 63 11.00 -10.39 11.56
CA ARG A 63 12.08 -11.35 11.32
C ARG A 63 12.16 -12.48 12.35
N GLU A 64 11.88 -12.18 13.63
CA GLU A 64 12.05 -13.13 14.74
C GLU A 64 11.03 -14.27 14.71
N TYR A 65 9.83 -13.99 14.19
CA TYR A 65 8.73 -14.94 14.20
C TYR A 65 8.51 -15.56 12.82
N GLY A 66 8.77 -14.83 11.73
CA GLY A 66 8.54 -15.32 10.36
C GLY A 66 7.06 -15.50 9.99
N TRP A 67 6.13 -15.18 10.88
CA TRP A 67 4.68 -15.22 10.66
C TRP A 67 4.12 -13.83 10.42
N PHE A 68 3.02 -13.77 9.68
CA PHE A 68 2.30 -12.52 9.43
C PHE A 68 1.41 -12.16 10.63
N TYR A 69 1.55 -10.93 11.11
CA TYR A 69 0.70 -10.35 12.18
C TYR A 69 -0.13 -9.21 11.63
N PHE A 70 -1.43 -9.22 11.93
CA PHE A 70 -2.29 -8.09 11.56
C PHE A 70 -2.06 -6.90 12.49
N TRP A 71 -2.19 -5.68 11.97
CA TRP A 71 -2.05 -4.50 12.81
C TRP A 71 -3.04 -4.44 13.97
N VAL A 72 -4.24 -5.01 13.80
CA VAL A 72 -5.25 -5.07 14.87
C VAL A 72 -4.76 -5.84 16.10
N GLU A 73 -3.83 -6.78 15.90
CA GLU A 73 -3.25 -7.60 16.96
C GLU A 73 -2.05 -6.92 17.63
N PHE A 74 -1.41 -5.97 16.93
CA PHE A 74 -0.09 -5.48 17.29
C PHE A 74 -0.05 -3.98 17.64
N HIS A 75 -0.72 -3.13 16.84
CA HIS A 75 -0.69 -1.67 17.06
C HIS A 75 -1.92 -0.98 16.45
N LEU A 76 -2.87 -0.60 17.32
CA LEU A 76 -4.18 -0.05 16.92
C LEU A 76 -4.07 1.21 16.04
N LEU A 77 -3.16 2.14 16.37
CA LEU A 77 -3.01 3.35 15.56
C LEU A 77 -2.49 3.03 14.15
N THR A 78 -1.57 2.07 14.03
CA THR A 78 -1.08 1.63 12.72
C THR A 78 -2.20 0.98 11.92
N PHE A 79 -3.04 0.19 12.59
CA PHE A 79 -4.22 -0.41 11.96
C PHE A 79 -5.18 0.65 11.40
N ILE A 80 -5.47 1.70 12.18
CA ILE A 80 -6.37 2.77 11.77
C ILE A 80 -5.77 3.54 10.58
N PHE A 81 -4.51 3.96 10.67
CA PHE A 81 -3.91 4.82 9.65
C PHE A 81 -3.48 4.08 8.38
N LEU A 82 -3.01 2.83 8.47
CA LEU A 82 -2.65 2.05 7.29
C LEU A 82 -3.85 1.25 6.79
N GLY A 83 -4.40 0.35 7.61
CA GLY A 83 -5.47 -0.57 7.17
C GLY A 83 -6.79 0.15 6.87
N VAL A 84 -7.36 0.81 7.89
CA VAL A 84 -8.70 1.42 7.76
C VAL A 84 -8.69 2.59 6.78
N LEU A 85 -7.74 3.53 6.92
CA LEU A 85 -7.73 4.73 6.11
C LEU A 85 -7.44 4.45 4.62
N THR A 86 -6.55 3.52 4.30
CA THR A 86 -6.34 3.10 2.89
C THR A 86 -7.60 2.44 2.32
N THR A 87 -8.28 1.59 3.11
CA THR A 87 -9.53 0.94 2.68
C THR A 87 -10.63 1.96 2.42
N VAL A 88 -10.83 2.90 3.34
CA VAL A 88 -11.79 3.99 3.19
C VAL A 88 -11.45 4.83 1.96
N ALA A 89 -10.18 5.14 1.72
CA ALA A 89 -9.77 5.86 0.52
C ALA A 89 -10.13 5.09 -0.77
N GLY A 90 -9.92 3.78 -0.80
CA GLY A 90 -10.34 2.91 -1.92
C GLY A 90 -11.85 2.98 -2.17
N VAL A 91 -12.65 2.79 -1.11
CA VAL A 91 -14.12 2.86 -1.19
C VAL A 91 -14.60 4.23 -1.66
N LEU A 92 -14.06 5.33 -1.11
CA LEU A 92 -14.40 6.68 -1.53
C LEU A 92 -14.05 6.93 -3.00
N THR A 93 -12.93 6.39 -3.48
CA THR A 93 -12.54 6.50 -4.90
C THR A 93 -13.53 5.75 -5.80
N VAL A 94 -13.97 4.56 -5.41
CA VAL A 94 -14.98 3.78 -6.15
C VAL A 94 -16.32 4.50 -6.18
N VAL A 95 -16.83 4.93 -5.03
CA VAL A 95 -18.13 5.63 -4.93
C VAL A 95 -18.08 6.96 -5.71
N GLY A 96 -16.98 7.70 -5.56
CA GLY A 96 -16.77 8.96 -6.27
C GLY A 96 -16.70 8.79 -7.79
N LEU A 97 -16.12 7.68 -8.28
CA LEU A 97 -16.12 7.35 -9.71
C LEU A 97 -17.53 7.12 -10.27
N VAL A 98 -18.37 6.39 -9.52
CA VAL A 98 -19.75 6.05 -9.93
C VAL A 98 -20.65 7.29 -9.91
N LEU A 99 -20.42 8.20 -8.96
CA LEU A 99 -21.17 9.44 -8.82
C LEU A 99 -20.52 10.57 -9.63
N GLU A 100 -20.94 10.78 -10.87
CA GLU A 100 -20.50 11.90 -11.73
C GLU A 100 -21.17 13.24 -11.33
N THR A 101 -21.24 13.53 -10.02
CA THR A 101 -21.81 14.76 -9.42
C THR A 101 -20.78 15.51 -8.57
N GLU A 102 -21.11 16.71 -8.10
CA GLU A 102 -20.28 17.47 -7.15
C GLU A 102 -19.97 16.70 -5.86
N ILE A 103 -20.91 15.85 -5.41
CA ILE A 103 -20.70 15.00 -4.23
C ILE A 103 -19.61 13.96 -4.55
N GLY A 104 -19.70 13.28 -5.70
CA GLY A 104 -18.69 12.29 -6.08
C GLY A 104 -17.30 12.91 -6.24
N LYS A 105 -17.22 14.12 -6.81
CA LYS A 105 -15.97 14.88 -6.87
C LYS A 105 -15.38 15.12 -5.48
N LYS A 106 -16.19 15.55 -4.51
CA LYS A 106 -15.75 15.74 -3.12
C LYS A 106 -15.26 14.44 -2.48
N LEU A 107 -15.96 13.32 -2.69
CA LEU A 107 -15.53 12.01 -2.19
C LEU A 107 -14.18 11.60 -2.75
N MET A 108 -13.92 11.83 -4.04
CA MET A 108 -12.61 11.59 -4.64
C MET A 108 -11.54 12.50 -4.03
N GLY A 109 -11.86 13.77 -3.75
CA GLY A 109 -10.97 14.67 -3.02
C GLY A 109 -10.61 14.15 -1.63
N TYR A 110 -11.60 13.66 -0.86
CA TYR A 110 -11.36 13.03 0.44
C TYR A 110 -10.52 11.76 0.34
N ALA A 111 -10.68 10.97 -0.72
CA ALA A 111 -9.82 9.81 -0.97
C ALA A 111 -8.35 10.22 -1.19
N VAL A 112 -8.10 11.27 -1.97
CA VAL A 112 -6.73 11.81 -2.18
C VAL A 112 -6.13 12.26 -0.85
N VAL A 113 -6.89 13.01 -0.06
CA VAL A 113 -6.46 13.48 1.27
C VAL A 113 -6.15 12.31 2.20
N ALA A 114 -7.02 11.30 2.25
CA ALA A 114 -6.81 10.10 3.06
C ALA A 114 -5.51 9.39 2.69
N LYS A 115 -5.22 9.21 1.39
CA LYS A 115 -3.95 8.60 0.96
C LYS A 115 -2.72 9.46 1.30
N ILE A 116 -2.82 10.78 1.25
CA ILE A 116 -1.75 11.68 1.73
C ILE A 116 -1.51 11.48 3.23
N PHE A 117 -2.57 11.33 4.03
CA PHE A 117 -2.44 11.00 5.45
C PHE A 117 -1.77 9.64 5.69
N VAL A 118 -2.04 8.63 4.87
CA VAL A 118 -1.35 7.33 4.93
C VAL A 118 0.16 7.53 4.68
N ILE A 119 0.55 8.29 3.65
CA ILE A 119 1.97 8.61 3.38
C ILE A 119 2.60 9.37 4.55
N ALA A 120 1.91 10.39 5.06
CA ALA A 120 2.38 11.14 6.21
C ALA A 120 2.55 10.24 7.43
N TYR A 121 1.65 9.28 7.65
CA TYR A 121 1.79 8.30 8.72
C TYR A 121 2.98 7.36 8.52
N ILE A 122 3.26 6.92 7.28
CA ILE A 122 4.45 6.12 6.99
C ILE A 122 5.72 6.90 7.35
N ILE A 123 5.78 8.20 7.04
CA ILE A 123 6.96 9.03 7.28
C ILE A 123 7.09 9.41 8.75
N PHE A 124 6.02 9.92 9.38
CA PHE A 124 6.06 10.46 10.73
C PHE A 124 5.59 9.45 11.77
N GLY A 125 4.47 8.78 11.52
CA GLY A 125 3.89 7.80 12.43
C GLY A 125 4.84 6.63 12.67
N LEU A 126 5.32 5.97 11.62
CA LEU A 126 6.26 4.85 11.79
C LEU A 126 7.58 5.30 12.42
N THR A 127 8.01 6.55 12.21
CA THR A 127 9.17 7.12 12.89
C THR A 127 8.91 7.29 14.38
N ILE A 128 7.76 7.86 14.77
CA ILE A 128 7.38 8.05 16.18
C ILE A 128 7.23 6.70 16.90
N TYR A 129 6.54 5.74 16.30
CA TYR A 129 6.28 4.41 16.89
C TYR A 129 7.39 3.39 16.59
N SER A 130 8.48 3.81 15.96
CA SER A 130 9.54 2.91 15.48
C SER A 130 10.16 2.03 16.58
N LYS A 131 10.32 2.58 17.79
CA LYS A 131 10.85 1.82 18.92
C LYS A 131 9.95 0.65 19.32
N GLU A 132 8.64 0.86 19.26
CA GLU A 132 7.64 -0.19 19.56
C GLU A 132 7.55 -1.19 18.41
N LEU A 133 7.55 -0.70 17.17
CA LEU A 133 7.35 -1.54 15.98
C LEU A 133 8.61 -2.33 15.56
N PHE A 134 9.80 -1.76 15.78
CA PHE A 134 11.07 -2.30 15.27
C PHE A 134 12.17 -2.44 16.33
N GLY A 135 11.89 -2.09 17.59
CA GLY A 135 12.88 -2.15 18.67
C GLY A 135 13.96 -1.06 18.60
N ARG A 136 13.85 -0.10 17.67
CA ARG A 136 14.81 1.01 17.50
C ARG A 136 14.08 2.31 17.15
N GLN A 137 14.51 3.41 17.75
CA GLN A 137 14.05 4.73 17.37
C GLN A 137 14.66 5.16 16.02
N PHE A 138 13.81 5.42 15.04
CA PHE A 138 14.15 6.09 13.80
C PHE A 138 13.98 7.60 13.93
N TYR A 139 14.75 8.33 13.12
CA TYR A 139 14.59 9.75 12.83
C TYR A 139 14.37 9.89 11.32
N PHE A 140 15.22 10.65 10.63
CA PHE A 140 15.21 10.76 9.17
C PHE A 140 15.78 9.52 8.45
N ASP A 141 16.28 8.51 9.15
CA ASP A 141 16.79 7.28 8.55
C ASP A 141 15.67 6.37 8.02
N ILE A 142 14.40 6.61 8.38
CA ILE A 142 13.25 5.88 7.84
C ILE A 142 13.21 5.86 6.30
N PHE A 143 13.70 6.93 5.65
CA PHE A 143 13.75 7.04 4.19
C PHE A 143 14.66 6.00 3.54
N LEU A 144 15.67 5.49 4.26
CA LEU A 144 16.56 4.44 3.78
C LEU A 144 15.89 3.05 3.81
N TYR A 145 14.77 2.93 4.51
CA TYR A 145 14.06 1.67 4.73
C TYR A 145 12.75 1.60 3.94
N LEU A 146 12.40 2.62 3.15
CA LEU A 146 11.20 2.61 2.32
C LEU A 146 11.29 1.53 1.24
N GLY A 147 10.21 0.76 1.11
CA GLY A 147 10.07 -0.30 0.13
C GLY A 147 9.22 0.08 -1.08
N PHE A 148 9.06 -0.89 -1.97
CA PHE A 148 8.33 -0.73 -3.22
C PHE A 148 6.86 -0.33 -3.02
N GLY A 149 6.23 -0.81 -1.95
CA GLY A 149 4.86 -0.43 -1.59
C GLY A 149 4.70 1.06 -1.30
N SER A 150 5.69 1.69 -0.66
CA SER A 150 5.67 3.13 -0.39
C SER A 150 5.73 3.96 -1.68
N TYR A 151 6.55 3.54 -2.64
CA TYR A 151 6.63 4.21 -3.94
C TYR A 151 5.35 4.05 -4.76
N ILE A 152 4.73 2.86 -4.74
CA ILE A 152 3.43 2.65 -5.40
C ILE A 152 2.34 3.50 -4.76
N LEU A 153 2.34 3.66 -3.44
CA LEU A 153 1.39 4.55 -2.76
C LEU A 153 1.57 6.02 -3.18
N ILE A 154 2.81 6.50 -3.32
CA ILE A 154 3.09 7.85 -3.83
C ILE A 154 2.54 8.01 -5.26
N VAL A 155 2.80 7.04 -6.14
CA VAL A 155 2.29 7.04 -7.51
C VAL A 155 0.76 7.01 -7.53
N ASP A 156 0.14 6.20 -6.68
CA ASP A 156 -1.31 6.12 -6.55
C ASP A 156 -1.92 7.46 -6.10
N VAL A 157 -1.30 8.18 -5.15
CA VAL A 157 -1.74 9.53 -4.75
C VAL A 157 -1.72 10.50 -5.93
N ILE A 158 -0.64 10.50 -6.72
CA ILE A 158 -0.52 11.38 -7.89
C ILE A 158 -1.62 11.07 -8.91
N ILE A 159 -1.82 9.78 -9.22
CA ILE A 159 -2.86 9.33 -10.15
C ILE A 159 -4.26 9.68 -9.62
N ALA A 160 -4.52 9.46 -8.33
CA ALA A 160 -5.77 9.84 -7.68
C ALA A 160 -6.03 11.34 -7.77
N GLY A 161 -4.99 12.18 -7.60
CA GLY A 161 -5.06 13.62 -7.77
C GLY A 161 -5.46 14.04 -9.18
N PHE A 162 -4.87 13.41 -10.21
CA PHE A 162 -5.32 13.60 -11.60
C PHE A 162 -6.75 13.10 -11.82
N GLY A 163 -7.12 11.99 -11.18
CA GLY A 163 -8.48 11.47 -11.14
C GLY A 163 -9.47 12.52 -10.63
N TYR A 164 -9.21 13.09 -9.46
CA TYR A 164 -10.03 14.15 -8.87
C TYR A 164 -10.14 15.38 -9.77
N TYR A 165 -9.02 15.86 -10.32
CA TYR A 165 -9.00 17.05 -11.17
C TYR A 165 -9.80 16.87 -12.47
N LYS A 166 -9.67 15.69 -13.10
CA LYS A 166 -10.34 15.34 -14.36
C LYS A 166 -11.76 14.79 -14.16
N HIS A 167 -12.28 14.73 -12.93
CA HIS A 167 -13.62 14.20 -12.67
C HIS A 167 -14.68 15.08 -13.33
N SER A 168 -15.55 14.44 -14.11
CA SER A 168 -16.66 15.13 -14.76
C SER A 168 -17.77 15.38 -13.75
N VAL A 169 -18.42 16.52 -13.87
CA VAL A 169 -19.63 16.86 -13.11
C VAL A 169 -20.71 17.16 -14.13
N PHE A 170 -21.78 16.38 -14.11
CA PHE A 170 -22.96 16.55 -14.96
C PHE A 170 -24.18 16.93 -14.12
#